data_AF-A0AAN7VUN9-F1
#
_entry.id   AF-A0AAN7VUN9-F1
#
_cell.length_a   1.000
_cell.length_b   1.000
_cell.length_c   1.000
_cell.angle_alpha   90.00
_cell.angle_beta   90.00
_cell.angle_gamma   90.00
#
_symmetry.space_group_name_H-M   'P 1'
#
loop_
_entity.id
_entity.type
_entity.pdbx_description
1 polymer ?
#
loop_
_entity_poly.entity_id
_entity_poly.type
_entity_poly.pdbx_seq_one_letter_code
_entity_poly.pdbx_strand_id
1 'polypeptide(L)'
;MNCSKSNGNIRKVYACPSVPKNSCNWEGNAVDILKHLHKAHANMVLESNIFSVNVLCNGEENKILPSQKGLFLIQIKTLNEQMKLQLKLRFLPYKYLNIEEIRYNLEVSSGVFGFSNENYDLDFNPVCNTTDGIEVDVGAIQLIVGHGLSSLLLKVNVYENIKQLVRLPSKTDEDNASSEHVSDHVYYDYNNSPDENEDTQTQETFSLYSYELEDSERENYYTMEMLQCTNCQCTMIPPIHICPNGHNVCYNCRIGACSVCHRDITEVRNISLEDYSKTLKHPCRYEPQGCTEVCNYNEIRKHELQCSYCIYKCELCIFEGKLHDIGTHFRIVHPSTKIYDTMSGIHFRKGSNFIIMNRLGVFYCTSSATDFHIEWKVIYCGPKERFFSCDVKITGKKPNQQLKHYFLKRDDNVYKWRVKWDELKNSNVKEKYATLNISSY
;
A
#
# COMPACT_ATOMS: atom_id res chain seq x y z
N MET A 1 -7.38 5.54 -44.29
CA MET A 1 -8.14 6.21 -43.22
C MET A 1 -8.59 5.14 -42.23
N ASN A 2 -7.94 5.04 -41.08
CA ASN A 2 -8.43 4.26 -39.94
C ASN A 2 -7.93 4.91 -38.65
N CYS A 3 -8.88 5.13 -37.74
CA CYS A 3 -8.78 5.91 -36.53
C CYS A 3 -7.94 5.17 -35.46
N SER A 4 -6.79 5.74 -35.08
CA SER A 4 -5.96 5.27 -33.97
C SER A 4 -6.52 5.81 -32.65
N LYS A 5 -7.07 4.92 -31.82
CA LYS A 5 -7.46 5.21 -30.43
C LYS A 5 -6.21 5.51 -29.61
N SER A 6 -6.05 6.77 -29.22
CA SER A 6 -5.15 7.25 -28.19
C SER A 6 -5.67 6.84 -26.80
N ASN A 7 -5.07 5.84 -26.16
CA ASN A 7 -5.23 5.66 -24.71
C ASN A 7 -4.29 6.63 -23.99
N GLY A 8 -4.69 7.89 -23.90
CA GLY A 8 -4.13 8.84 -22.94
C GLY A 8 -4.61 8.46 -21.55
N ASN A 9 -3.69 8.29 -20.59
CA ASN A 9 -4.04 8.19 -19.17
C ASN A 9 -4.82 9.45 -18.76
N ILE A 10 -6.14 9.33 -18.61
CA ILE A 10 -6.99 10.41 -18.09
C ILE A 10 -6.60 10.60 -16.61
N ARG A 11 -5.88 11.68 -16.30
CA ARG A 11 -5.69 12.11 -14.90
C ARG A 11 -7.09 12.36 -14.32
N LYS A 12 -7.41 11.72 -13.20
CA LYS A 12 -8.72 11.86 -12.55
C LYS A 12 -8.90 13.32 -12.09
N VAL A 13 -9.94 13.97 -12.59
CA VAL A 13 -10.31 15.35 -12.22
C VAL A 13 -11.35 15.28 -11.10
N TYR A 14 -11.16 16.08 -10.07
CA TYR A 14 -12.03 16.19 -8.90
C TYR A 14 -12.77 17.52 -8.94
N ALA A 15 -14.07 17.50 -8.71
CA ALA A 15 -14.86 18.70 -8.46
C ALA A 15 -14.75 19.14 -6.99
N CYS A 16 -14.92 20.43 -6.74
CA CYS A 16 -14.97 20.97 -5.38
C CYS A 16 -16.08 20.28 -4.55
N PRO A 17 -15.79 19.80 -3.33
CA PRO A 17 -16.76 19.13 -2.46
C PRO A 17 -17.67 20.11 -1.71
N SER A 18 -17.67 21.41 -2.04
CA SER A 18 -18.52 22.38 -1.36
C SER A 18 -20.00 22.02 -1.54
N VAL A 19 -20.77 22.24 -0.47
CA VAL A 19 -22.22 22.07 -0.45
C VAL A 19 -22.89 23.45 -0.31
N PRO A 20 -24.01 23.71 -1.01
CA PRO A 20 -24.72 22.83 -1.95
C PRO A 20 -23.89 22.43 -3.18
N LYS A 21 -24.16 21.27 -3.79
CA LYS A 21 -23.43 20.79 -4.98
C LYS A 21 -23.48 21.85 -6.08
N ASN A 22 -22.37 22.04 -6.79
CA ASN A 22 -22.17 23.06 -7.83
C ASN A 22 -22.18 24.52 -7.33
N SER A 23 -22.10 24.76 -6.01
CA SER A 23 -21.86 26.10 -5.47
C SER A 23 -20.47 26.66 -5.87
N CYS A 24 -19.55 25.76 -6.22
CA CYS A 24 -18.22 26.10 -6.70
C CYS A 24 -17.93 25.33 -8.00
N ASN A 25 -17.45 26.05 -9.01
CA ASN A 25 -17.13 25.50 -10.33
C ASN A 25 -15.68 25.03 -10.45
N TRP A 26 -14.95 24.93 -9.32
CA TRP A 26 -13.57 24.51 -9.34
C TRP A 26 -13.47 23.01 -9.62
N GLU A 27 -12.60 22.66 -10.57
CA GLU A 27 -12.24 21.30 -10.92
C GLU A 27 -10.72 21.20 -11.10
N GLY A 28 -10.11 20.13 -10.61
CA GLY A 28 -8.66 19.98 -10.67
C GLY A 28 -8.15 18.66 -10.12
N ASN A 29 -6.84 18.53 -9.94
CA ASN A 29 -6.24 17.33 -9.34
C ASN A 29 -6.31 17.41 -7.79
N ALA A 30 -6.19 16.26 -7.12
CA ALA A 30 -6.20 16.15 -5.66
C ALA A 30 -5.11 16.98 -4.95
N VAL A 31 -4.01 17.33 -5.64
CA VAL A 31 -2.94 18.17 -5.08
C VAL A 31 -3.32 19.66 -5.06
N ASP A 32 -4.16 20.10 -6.01
CA ASP A 32 -4.55 21.50 -6.17
C ASP A 32 -5.83 21.85 -5.39
N ILE A 33 -6.63 20.85 -5.02
CA ILE A 33 -7.89 21.03 -4.30
C ILE A 33 -7.68 21.65 -2.91
N LEU A 34 -6.62 21.27 -2.18
CA LEU A 34 -6.36 21.81 -0.85
C LEU A 34 -6.03 23.31 -0.92
N LYS A 35 -5.20 23.72 -1.91
CA LYS A 35 -4.91 25.14 -2.16
C LYS A 35 -6.17 25.93 -2.49
N HIS A 36 -7.06 25.35 -3.30
CA HIS A 36 -8.35 25.96 -3.61
C HIS A 36 -9.22 26.10 -2.35
N LEU A 37 -9.36 25.03 -1.55
CA LEU A 37 -10.17 25.03 -0.34
C LEU A 37 -9.67 26.04 0.69
N HIS A 38 -8.37 26.16 0.92
CA HIS A 38 -7.81 27.18 1.82
C HIS A 38 -8.17 28.60 1.36
N LYS A 39 -8.24 28.84 0.04
CA LYS A 39 -8.52 30.16 -0.53
C LYS A 39 -10.01 30.51 -0.57
N ALA A 40 -10.86 29.55 -0.93
CA ALA A 40 -12.27 29.78 -1.23
C ALA A 40 -13.24 29.20 -0.17
N HIS A 41 -12.80 28.23 0.62
CA HIS A 41 -13.61 27.44 1.54
C HIS A 41 -12.85 27.07 2.84
N ALA A 42 -12.12 28.01 3.43
CA ALA A 42 -11.23 27.74 4.57
C ALA A 42 -11.94 27.02 5.73
N ASN A 43 -13.21 27.38 6.01
CA ASN A 43 -14.05 26.78 7.06
C ASN A 43 -14.42 25.30 6.82
N MET A 44 -14.12 24.75 5.64
CA MET A 44 -14.26 23.32 5.34
C MET A 44 -13.01 22.54 5.71
N VAL A 45 -11.84 23.16 5.84
CA VAL A 45 -10.59 22.46 6.14
C VAL A 45 -10.40 22.42 7.65
N LEU A 46 -10.23 21.21 8.18
CA LEU A 46 -10.01 20.97 9.60
C LEU A 46 -8.52 21.02 9.93
N GLU A 47 -8.20 21.68 11.04
CA GLU A 47 -6.83 21.76 11.59
C GLU A 47 -6.48 20.52 12.43
N SER A 48 -7.50 19.82 12.96
CA SER A 48 -7.34 18.60 13.73
C SER A 48 -8.43 17.59 13.39
N ASN A 49 -8.30 16.36 13.87
CA ASN A 49 -9.34 15.35 13.73
C ASN A 49 -10.52 15.53 14.71
N ILE A 50 -10.50 16.60 15.51
CA ILE A 50 -11.54 17.00 16.46
C ILE A 50 -12.24 18.27 15.95
N PHE A 51 -13.56 18.27 15.91
CA PHE A 51 -14.35 19.43 15.47
C PHE A 51 -15.78 19.38 16.00
N SER A 52 -16.42 20.55 16.12
CA SER A 52 -17.80 20.66 16.58
C SER A 52 -18.80 20.68 15.42
N VAL A 53 -19.92 19.98 15.61
CA VAL A 53 -21.05 19.98 14.67
C VAL A 53 -22.27 20.57 15.36
N ASN A 54 -22.95 21.49 14.69
CA ASN A 54 -24.23 22.03 15.17
C ASN A 54 -25.37 21.08 14.79
N VAL A 55 -26.03 20.51 15.80
CA VAL A 55 -27.11 19.52 15.60
C VAL A 55 -28.50 20.17 15.49
N LEU A 56 -28.60 21.48 15.62
CA LEU A 56 -29.85 22.24 15.48
C LEU A 56 -30.12 22.65 14.03
N CYS A 57 -29.14 22.54 13.14
CA CYS A 57 -29.27 22.94 11.74
C CYS A 57 -29.47 21.72 10.84
N ASN A 58 -30.61 21.65 10.14
CA ASN A 58 -30.86 20.60 9.15
C ASN A 58 -30.05 20.90 7.89
N GLY A 59 -29.37 19.90 7.33
CA GLY A 59 -28.59 20.10 6.11
C GLY A 59 -27.43 19.15 5.96
N GLU A 60 -26.66 19.39 4.89
CA GLU A 60 -25.42 18.69 4.59
C GLU A 60 -24.26 19.67 4.75
N GLU A 61 -23.21 19.24 5.44
CA GLU A 61 -21.93 19.93 5.47
C GLU A 61 -20.81 18.96 5.12
N ASN A 62 -19.77 19.46 4.45
CA ASN A 62 -18.59 18.67 4.13
C ASN A 62 -17.38 19.30 4.82
N LYS A 63 -16.60 18.48 5.50
CA LYS A 63 -15.32 18.85 6.11
C LYS A 63 -14.20 18.05 5.46
N ILE A 64 -13.02 18.63 5.39
CA ILE A 64 -11.81 18.02 4.84
C ILE A 64 -10.79 17.92 5.95
N LEU A 65 -10.35 16.71 6.23
CA LEU A 65 -9.23 16.44 7.12
C LEU A 65 -7.99 16.11 6.26
N PRO A 66 -6.99 17.00 6.19
CA PRO A 66 -5.75 16.74 5.48
C PRO A 66 -4.95 15.62 6.16
N SER A 67 -4.35 14.74 5.36
CA SER A 67 -3.39 13.72 5.78
C SER A 67 -2.17 13.75 4.86
N GLN A 68 -1.08 13.12 5.29
CA GLN A 68 0.13 12.95 4.48
C GLN A 68 -0.13 12.15 3.18
N LYS A 69 -1.12 11.24 3.17
CA LYS A 69 -1.41 10.36 2.03
C LYS A 69 -2.49 10.88 1.08
N GLY A 70 -3.28 11.86 1.52
CA GLY A 70 -4.45 12.35 0.79
C GLY A 70 -5.37 13.18 1.66
N LEU A 71 -6.60 13.36 1.20
CA LEU A 71 -7.63 14.13 1.89
C LEU A 71 -8.77 13.21 2.32
N PHE A 72 -9.14 13.28 3.59
CA PHE A 72 -10.36 12.64 4.08
C PHE A 72 -11.53 13.62 3.96
N LEU A 73 -12.47 13.30 3.09
CA LEU A 73 -13.74 13.99 2.97
C LEU A 73 -14.73 13.40 3.98
N ILE A 74 -15.05 14.19 4.99
CA ILE A 74 -16.05 13.90 6.00
C ILE A 74 -17.36 14.55 5.54
N GLN A 75 -18.33 13.73 5.15
CA GLN A 75 -19.66 14.19 4.77
C GLN A 75 -20.58 14.05 5.97
N ILE A 76 -21.20 15.14 6.39
CA ILE A 76 -22.03 15.21 7.59
C ILE A 76 -23.42 15.62 7.15
N LYS A 77 -24.42 14.88 7.62
CA LYS A 77 -25.82 15.16 7.34
C LYS A 77 -26.60 15.15 8.64
N THR A 78 -27.14 16.31 8.98
CA THR A 78 -28.02 16.47 10.15
C THR A 78 -29.46 16.35 9.69
N LEU A 79 -30.20 15.45 10.33
CA LEU A 79 -31.60 15.13 10.07
C LEU A 79 -32.42 15.50 11.31
N ASN A 80 -32.79 16.78 11.40
CA ASN A 80 -33.39 17.34 12.62
C ASN A 80 -34.70 16.65 13.03
N GLU A 81 -35.59 16.35 12.07
CA GLU A 81 -36.89 15.72 12.33
C GLU A 81 -36.75 14.31 12.91
N GLN A 82 -35.63 13.65 12.63
CA GLN A 82 -35.33 12.28 13.08
C GLN A 82 -34.36 12.28 14.25
N MET A 83 -33.88 13.46 14.70
CA MET A 83 -32.84 13.62 15.72
C MET A 83 -31.61 12.76 15.43
N LYS A 84 -31.17 12.75 14.16
CA LYS A 84 -30.06 11.92 13.69
C LYS A 84 -28.97 12.76 13.05
N LEU A 85 -27.73 12.32 13.25
CA LEU A 85 -26.57 12.83 12.55
C LEU A 85 -25.88 11.66 11.83
N GLN A 86 -25.68 11.79 10.53
CA GLN A 86 -25.00 10.78 9.71
C GLN A 86 -23.64 11.30 9.25
N LEU A 87 -22.61 10.48 9.41
CA LEU A 87 -21.24 10.79 9.01
C LEU A 87 -20.72 9.73 8.06
N LYS A 88 -20.23 10.17 6.89
CA LYS A 88 -19.63 9.30 5.87
C LYS A 88 -18.24 9.78 5.51
N LEU A 89 -17.25 8.95 5.74
CA LEU A 89 -15.86 9.22 5.36
C LEU A 89 -15.57 8.72 3.94
N ARG A 90 -14.90 9.55 3.13
CA ARG A 90 -14.30 9.16 1.85
C ARG A 90 -12.86 9.62 1.80
N PHE A 91 -12.03 8.95 1.02
CA PHE A 91 -10.64 9.34 0.86
C PHE A 91 -10.30 9.68 -0.58
N LEU A 92 -9.62 10.81 -0.73
CA LEU A 92 -9.11 11.33 -1.98
C LEU A 92 -7.58 11.26 -1.91
N PRO A 93 -6.96 10.21 -2.47
CA PRO A 93 -5.52 10.03 -2.37
C PRO A 93 -4.77 11.06 -3.23
N TYR A 94 -3.61 11.57 -2.75
CA TYR A 94 -2.76 12.47 -3.56
C TYR A 94 -2.01 11.74 -4.69
N LYS A 95 -1.78 10.44 -4.52
CA LYS A 95 -1.11 9.55 -5.49
C LYS A 95 -1.96 8.29 -5.69
N TYR A 96 -1.75 7.54 -6.78
CA TYR A 96 -2.43 6.25 -6.95
C TYR A 96 -1.97 5.26 -5.87
N LEU A 97 -2.82 5.04 -4.86
CA LEU A 97 -2.62 4.10 -3.76
C LEU A 97 -3.68 3.00 -3.88
N ASN A 98 -3.27 1.73 -3.79
CA ASN A 98 -4.21 0.60 -3.63
C ASN A 98 -4.66 0.56 -2.17
N ILE A 99 -5.74 1.27 -1.84
CA ILE A 99 -6.33 1.24 -0.50
C ILE A 99 -7.46 0.22 -0.53
N GLU A 100 -7.24 -0.92 0.12
CA GLU A 100 -8.20 -2.04 0.14
C GLU A 100 -9.46 -1.72 0.96
N GLU A 101 -9.31 -1.05 2.11
CA GLU A 101 -10.42 -0.65 3.00
C GLU A 101 -9.95 0.48 3.94
N ILE A 102 -10.79 1.49 4.18
CA ILE A 102 -10.53 2.57 5.14
C ILE A 102 -11.41 2.35 6.34
N ARG A 103 -10.79 2.13 7.50
CA ARG A 103 -11.51 2.03 8.77
C ARG A 103 -11.31 3.30 9.57
N TYR A 104 -12.40 3.73 10.20
CA TYR A 104 -12.40 4.87 11.08
C TYR A 104 -13.38 4.61 12.20
N ASN A 105 -13.07 5.14 13.38
CA ASN A 105 -14.02 5.26 14.46
C ASN A 105 -14.40 6.73 14.66
N LEU A 106 -15.51 6.93 15.36
CA LEU A 106 -16.04 8.22 15.72
C LEU A 106 -16.27 8.23 17.22
N GLU A 107 -15.53 9.08 17.91
CA GLU A 107 -15.85 9.46 19.28
C GLU A 107 -16.75 10.71 19.24
N VAL A 108 -17.88 10.64 19.93
CA VAL A 108 -18.86 11.72 20.06
C VAL A 108 -18.90 12.13 21.51
N SER A 109 -18.69 13.42 21.80
CA SER A 109 -18.75 13.92 23.17
C SER A 109 -19.61 15.16 23.30
N SER A 110 -20.22 15.31 24.48
CA SER A 110 -20.94 16.49 24.90
C SER A 110 -20.71 16.68 26.41
N GLY A 111 -19.91 17.69 26.75
CA GLY A 111 -19.44 17.89 28.13
C GLY A 111 -18.65 16.68 28.64
N VAL A 112 -19.09 16.09 29.74
CA VAL A 112 -18.47 14.91 30.38
C VAL A 112 -18.92 13.58 29.78
N PHE A 113 -19.92 13.59 28.88
CA PHE A 113 -20.45 12.38 28.26
C PHE A 113 -19.74 12.08 26.95
N GLY A 114 -19.32 10.82 26.77
CA GLY A 114 -18.62 10.34 25.58
C GLY A 114 -19.20 9.02 25.08
N PHE A 115 -19.30 8.90 23.77
CA PHE A 115 -19.83 7.74 23.05
C PHE A 115 -18.90 7.38 21.89
N SER A 116 -18.86 6.12 21.49
CA SER A 116 -18.03 5.66 20.36
C SER A 116 -18.69 4.49 19.65
N ASN A 117 -18.53 4.42 18.33
CA ASN A 117 -19.00 3.28 17.53
C ASN A 117 -18.20 1.97 17.75
N GLU A 118 -17.22 1.96 18.65
CA GLU A 118 -16.42 0.77 19.01
C GLU A 118 -16.73 0.20 20.41
N ASN A 119 -17.47 0.93 21.26
CA ASN A 119 -17.85 0.45 22.58
C ASN A 119 -19.14 -0.39 22.50
N TYR A 120 -19.03 -1.69 22.76
CA TYR A 120 -20.14 -2.66 22.69
C TYR A 120 -20.80 -2.94 24.06
N ASP A 121 -20.28 -2.36 25.15
CA ASP A 121 -20.68 -2.71 26.54
C ASP A 121 -21.98 -2.07 27.02
N LEU A 122 -22.77 -1.45 26.15
CA LEU A 122 -24.07 -0.87 26.50
C LEU A 122 -25.15 -1.46 25.59
N ASP A 123 -26.21 -1.99 26.20
CA ASP A 123 -27.44 -2.45 25.49
C ASP A 123 -28.07 -1.35 24.62
N PHE A 124 -27.62 -0.09 24.79
CA PHE A 124 -28.00 1.05 23.98
C PHE A 124 -26.80 1.99 23.73
N ASN A 125 -26.19 1.90 22.55
CA ASN A 125 -25.13 2.81 22.10
C ASN A 125 -25.70 3.81 21.07
N PRO A 126 -25.68 5.14 21.34
CA PRO A 126 -26.21 6.13 20.43
C PRO A 126 -25.33 6.37 19.20
N VAL A 127 -24.16 5.74 19.09
CA VAL A 127 -23.25 5.85 17.92
C VAL A 127 -23.09 4.47 17.31
N CYS A 128 -23.63 4.24 16.11
CA CYS A 128 -23.66 2.92 15.50
C CYS A 128 -23.14 2.92 14.05
N ASN A 129 -22.54 1.79 13.67
CA ASN A 129 -22.08 1.55 12.30
C ASN A 129 -23.28 1.12 11.42
N THR A 130 -23.43 1.75 10.27
CA THR A 130 -24.46 1.42 9.26
C THR A 130 -23.80 1.10 7.91
N THR A 131 -24.58 0.64 6.93
CA THR A 131 -24.09 0.43 5.56
C THR A 131 -23.66 1.72 4.87
N ASP A 132 -24.13 2.88 5.35
CA ASP A 132 -23.92 4.17 4.70
C ASP A 132 -22.95 5.11 5.43
N GLY A 133 -22.41 4.69 6.58
CA GLY A 133 -21.50 5.47 7.42
C GLY A 133 -21.77 5.20 8.91
N ILE A 134 -21.41 6.15 9.75
CA ILE A 134 -21.75 6.13 11.18
C ILE A 134 -22.99 6.98 11.40
N GLU A 135 -23.96 6.44 12.13
CA GLU A 135 -25.17 7.16 12.55
C GLU A 135 -25.08 7.46 14.06
N VAL A 136 -25.44 8.69 14.41
CA VAL A 136 -25.51 9.18 15.78
C VAL A 136 -26.96 9.54 16.09
N ASP A 137 -27.54 8.87 17.08
CA ASP A 137 -28.84 9.21 17.64
C ASP A 137 -28.69 10.40 18.60
N VAL A 138 -28.91 11.59 18.05
CA VAL A 138 -28.83 12.86 18.79
C VAL A 138 -29.95 12.92 19.83
N GLY A 139 -31.09 12.27 19.59
CA GLY A 139 -32.21 12.20 20.53
C GLY A 139 -31.86 11.41 21.78
N ALA A 140 -31.20 10.27 21.60
CA ALA A 140 -30.64 9.48 22.69
C ALA A 140 -29.60 10.27 23.49
N ILE A 141 -28.67 10.95 22.83
CA ILE A 141 -27.66 11.78 23.51
C ILE A 141 -28.34 12.93 24.27
N GLN A 142 -29.35 13.56 23.68
CA GLN A 142 -30.13 14.64 24.31
C GLN A 142 -30.84 14.18 25.60
N LEU A 143 -31.29 12.92 25.67
CA LEU A 143 -31.88 12.33 26.89
C LEU A 143 -30.83 12.10 27.99
N ILE A 144 -29.60 11.74 27.62
CA ILE A 144 -28.50 11.48 28.56
C ILE A 144 -27.90 12.79 29.10
N VAL A 145 -27.67 13.75 28.21
CA VAL A 145 -26.99 15.02 28.53
C VAL A 145 -27.95 16.04 29.15
N GLY A 146 -29.27 15.87 28.97
CA GLY A 146 -30.29 16.82 29.42
C GLY A 146 -30.51 17.98 28.43
N HIS A 147 -31.56 18.79 28.64
CA HIS A 147 -32.04 19.80 27.68
C HIS A 147 -30.96 20.79 27.18
N GLY A 148 -31.00 21.15 25.90
CA GLY A 148 -30.17 22.22 25.33
C GLY A 148 -28.94 21.76 24.54
N LEU A 149 -28.97 20.54 23.96
CA LEU A 149 -27.87 20.07 23.11
C LEU A 149 -27.86 20.88 21.80
N SER A 150 -26.90 21.78 21.67
CA SER A 150 -26.75 22.63 20.49
C SER A 150 -25.63 22.16 19.56
N SER A 151 -24.62 21.49 20.11
CA SER A 151 -23.49 20.97 19.36
C SER A 151 -22.94 19.68 19.95
N LEU A 152 -22.28 18.90 19.10
CA LEU A 152 -21.51 17.72 19.47
C LEU A 152 -20.06 17.94 19.11
N LEU A 153 -19.13 17.53 19.97
CA LEU A 153 -17.72 17.46 19.66
C LEU A 153 -17.41 16.08 19.08
N LEU A 154 -17.02 16.05 17.82
CA LEU A 154 -16.67 14.84 17.09
C LEU A 154 -15.17 14.70 17.01
N LYS A 155 -14.67 13.48 17.23
CA LYS A 155 -13.28 13.10 16.97
C LYS A 155 -13.25 11.89 16.06
N VAL A 156 -12.74 12.07 14.85
CA VAL A 156 -12.65 11.02 13.84
C VAL A 156 -11.25 10.42 13.90
N ASN A 157 -11.09 9.19 14.39
CA ASN A 157 -9.79 8.52 14.29
C ASN A 157 -9.78 7.61 13.07
N VAL A 158 -8.88 7.91 12.15
CA VAL A 158 -8.71 7.11 10.94
C VAL A 158 -7.58 6.12 11.16
N TYR A 159 -7.89 4.84 10.96
CA TYR A 159 -6.92 3.77 11.07
C TYR A 159 -6.47 3.35 9.68
N GLU A 160 -5.26 3.77 9.32
CA GLU A 160 -4.61 3.31 8.10
C GLU A 160 -3.98 1.92 8.37
N ASN A 161 -4.58 0.85 7.85
CA ASN A 161 -4.22 -0.58 8.01
C ASN A 161 -4.61 -1.27 9.34
N ILE A 162 -5.89 -1.66 9.50
CA ILE A 162 -6.25 -2.72 10.46
C ILE A 162 -6.47 -4.05 9.72
N LYS A 163 -5.51 -4.96 9.80
CA LYS A 163 -5.78 -6.41 9.81
C LYS A 163 -5.34 -6.98 11.14
N GLN A 164 -6.22 -6.93 12.15
CA GLN A 164 -6.41 -8.01 13.14
C GLN A 164 -7.66 -7.76 13.99
N LEU A 165 -8.47 -8.83 14.10
CA LEU A 165 -9.54 -9.09 15.09
C LEU A 165 -10.85 -8.29 14.97
N VAL A 166 -11.79 -8.80 14.17
CA VAL A 166 -13.01 -9.47 14.68
C VAL A 166 -13.36 -10.57 13.67
N ARG A 167 -13.32 -11.84 14.11
CA ARG A 167 -14.05 -12.89 13.40
C ARG A 167 -15.53 -12.54 13.54
N LEU A 168 -16.20 -12.24 12.44
CA LEU A 168 -17.66 -12.31 12.41
C LEU A 168 -18.05 -13.78 12.57
N PRO A 169 -18.80 -14.18 13.60
CA PRO A 169 -19.39 -15.50 13.63
C PRO A 169 -20.42 -15.59 12.50
N SER A 170 -20.31 -16.62 11.67
CA SER A 170 -21.42 -17.10 10.86
C SER A 170 -22.50 -17.66 11.80
N LYS A 171 -23.77 -17.38 11.46
CA LYS A 171 -24.97 -17.78 12.22
C LYS A 171 -25.08 -19.29 12.46
N THR A 172 -25.86 -19.61 13.50
CA THR A 172 -26.43 -20.91 13.95
C THR A 172 -25.45 -21.89 14.60
N ASP A 173 -25.47 -21.99 15.94
CA ASP A 173 -26.26 -23.00 16.66
C ASP A 173 -26.26 -22.71 18.18
N GLU A 174 -27.41 -22.95 18.79
CA GLU A 174 -27.70 -22.86 20.22
C GLU A 174 -26.91 -23.90 21.04
N ASP A 175 -26.83 -23.64 22.34
CA ASP A 175 -26.58 -24.57 23.45
C ASP A 175 -25.19 -25.22 23.59
N ASN A 176 -24.42 -24.70 24.56
CA ASN A 176 -24.24 -25.42 25.84
C ASN A 176 -23.39 -24.60 26.83
N ALA A 177 -23.94 -24.47 28.04
CA ALA A 177 -23.32 -23.89 29.22
C ALA A 177 -22.04 -24.63 29.66
N SER A 178 -21.08 -23.93 30.26
CA SER A 178 -20.78 -24.00 31.71
C SER A 178 -19.45 -23.32 32.08
N SER A 179 -19.43 -22.90 33.34
CA SER A 179 -18.47 -22.09 34.10
C SER A 179 -17.00 -22.53 34.06
N GLU A 180 -16.09 -21.57 34.29
CA GLU A 180 -15.29 -21.52 35.52
C GLU A 180 -14.62 -20.15 35.73
N HIS A 181 -14.75 -19.66 36.96
CA HIS A 181 -14.13 -18.48 37.55
C HIS A 181 -12.61 -18.63 37.70
N VAL A 182 -11.84 -17.54 37.58
CA VAL A 182 -10.92 -17.08 38.64
C VAL A 182 -10.85 -15.55 38.59
N SER A 183 -11.22 -14.95 39.72
CA SER A 183 -11.09 -13.56 40.12
C SER A 183 -9.64 -13.16 40.41
N ASP A 184 -9.30 -11.89 40.26
CA ASP A 184 -8.61 -11.18 41.34
C ASP A 184 -8.96 -9.68 41.31
N HIS A 185 -9.59 -9.27 42.41
CA HIS A 185 -9.91 -7.90 42.81
C HIS A 185 -8.63 -7.17 43.27
N VAL A 186 -8.59 -5.83 43.18
CA VAL A 186 -8.53 -4.95 44.38
C VAL A 186 -9.14 -3.58 44.03
N TYR A 187 -10.07 -3.15 44.89
CA TYR A 187 -10.71 -1.83 44.96
C TYR A 187 -10.13 -1.10 46.18
N TYR A 188 -9.97 0.23 46.14
CA TYR A 188 -10.06 1.08 47.34
C TYR A 188 -10.74 2.41 47.00
N ASP A 189 -11.60 2.83 47.93
CA ASP A 189 -12.57 3.91 47.82
C ASP A 189 -12.23 5.09 48.77
N TYR A 190 -12.60 6.27 48.27
CA TYR A 190 -12.95 7.57 48.86
C TYR A 190 -12.25 8.27 50.07
N ASN A 191 -11.87 9.52 49.74
CA ASN A 191 -12.03 10.80 50.48
C ASN A 191 -11.14 11.22 51.66
N ASN A 192 -10.42 12.34 51.44
CA ASN A 192 -10.48 13.56 52.26
C ASN A 192 -9.92 14.78 51.49
N SER A 193 -10.66 15.91 51.52
CA SER A 193 -10.16 17.30 51.36
C SER A 193 -10.21 17.98 52.75
N PRO A 194 -9.71 19.21 52.99
CA PRO A 194 -9.07 20.21 52.11
C PRO A 194 -7.74 20.80 52.66
N ASP A 195 -6.96 21.51 51.83
CA ASP A 195 -6.49 22.89 52.07
C ASP A 195 -5.40 23.35 51.08
N GLU A 196 -5.77 24.38 50.32
CA GLU A 196 -5.07 25.62 49.92
C GLU A 196 -3.57 25.68 49.49
N ASN A 197 -3.40 26.24 48.28
CA ASN A 197 -2.29 27.08 47.75
C ASN A 197 -0.96 26.35 47.42
N GLU A 198 -0.31 26.45 46.26
CA GLU A 198 -0.24 27.36 45.11
C GLU A 198 0.15 26.48 43.90
N ASP A 199 -0.41 26.69 42.69
CA ASP A 199 0.35 26.42 41.47
C ASP A 199 -0.27 27.11 40.24
N THR A 200 0.60 27.87 39.58
CA THR A 200 0.37 28.68 38.39
C THR A 200 -0.10 27.84 37.20
N GLN A 201 -1.31 28.12 36.71
CA GLN A 201 -1.76 27.74 35.36
C GLN A 201 -0.86 28.42 34.32
N THR A 202 0.01 27.66 33.67
CA THR A 202 0.50 28.00 32.34
C THR A 202 -0.41 27.32 31.32
N GLN A 203 -1.13 28.17 30.58
CA GLN A 203 -1.91 27.79 29.41
C GLN A 203 -0.94 27.38 28.30
N GLU A 204 -0.93 26.12 27.87
CA GLU A 204 -0.36 25.77 26.57
C GLU A 204 -1.38 26.08 25.48
N THR A 205 -1.34 27.33 25.02
CA THR A 205 -1.99 27.78 23.80
C THR A 205 -1.26 27.21 22.59
N PHE A 206 -1.86 26.26 21.87
CA PHE A 206 -1.32 25.79 20.58
C PHE A 206 -1.62 26.83 19.48
N SER A 207 -0.71 27.79 19.34
CA SER A 207 -0.66 28.75 18.24
C SER A 207 -0.11 28.07 16.99
N LEU A 208 -0.88 28.05 15.89
CA LEU A 208 -0.44 27.68 14.55
C LEU A 208 -0.31 28.93 13.66
N TYR A 209 0.47 29.90 14.10
CA TYR A 209 1.30 30.71 13.19
C TYR A 209 2.76 30.41 13.53
N SER A 210 3.56 30.22 12.48
CA SER A 210 5.00 29.90 12.46
C SER A 210 5.45 28.59 13.12
N TYR A 211 5.38 27.47 12.37
CA TYR A 211 6.43 26.45 12.52
C TYR A 211 7.70 26.97 11.85
N GLU A 212 8.54 27.64 12.63
CA GLU A 212 9.97 27.66 12.38
C GLU A 212 10.50 26.25 12.66
N LEU A 213 10.49 25.41 11.62
CA LEU A 213 11.23 24.16 11.62
C LEU A 213 12.70 24.53 11.91
N GLU A 214 13.29 23.87 12.91
CA GLU A 214 14.73 23.96 13.14
C GLU A 214 15.46 23.75 11.81
N ASP A 215 16.47 24.57 11.51
CA ASP A 215 17.10 24.63 10.18
C ASP A 215 17.54 23.25 9.65
N SER A 216 17.84 22.30 10.54
CA SER A 216 18.20 20.92 10.19
C SER A 216 17.05 20.05 9.65
N GLU A 217 15.81 20.24 10.11
CA GLU A 217 14.63 19.46 9.66
C GLU A 217 13.98 20.08 8.41
N ARG A 218 14.06 21.41 8.29
CA ARG A 218 13.62 22.18 7.12
C ARG A 218 14.50 21.88 5.92
N GLU A 219 15.82 21.83 6.11
CA GLU A 219 16.74 21.31 5.09
C GLU A 219 16.38 19.87 4.71
N ASN A 220 16.11 18.98 5.67
CA ASN A 220 15.83 17.56 5.40
C ASN A 220 14.53 17.30 4.59
N TYR A 221 13.49 18.12 4.78
CA TYR A 221 12.24 18.01 4.03
C TYR A 221 12.39 18.49 2.57
N TYR A 222 12.97 19.67 2.36
CA TYR A 222 13.24 20.20 1.02
C TYR A 222 14.23 19.33 0.24
N THR A 223 15.13 18.63 0.93
CA THR A 223 16.15 17.79 0.28
C THR A 223 15.65 16.42 -0.16
N MET A 224 14.65 15.83 0.53
CA MET A 224 13.99 14.60 0.08
C MET A 224 13.10 14.83 -1.15
N GLU A 225 12.45 15.99 -1.28
CA GLU A 225 11.65 16.33 -2.47
C GLU A 225 12.52 16.47 -3.73
N MET A 226 13.72 17.05 -3.61
CA MET A 226 14.68 17.17 -4.72
C MET A 226 15.15 15.81 -5.27
N LEU A 227 15.03 14.75 -4.46
CA LEU A 227 15.38 13.39 -4.84
C LEU A 227 14.20 12.60 -5.42
N GLN A 228 13.06 13.20 -5.69
CA GLN A 228 11.96 12.49 -6.36
C GLN A 228 12.12 12.49 -7.88
N CYS A 229 12.06 11.29 -8.48
CA CYS A 229 12.11 11.13 -9.92
C CYS A 229 10.90 11.81 -10.57
N THR A 230 11.13 12.72 -11.51
CA THR A 230 10.03 13.40 -12.20
C THR A 230 9.10 12.45 -12.98
N ASN A 231 9.62 11.32 -13.46
CA ASN A 231 8.85 10.34 -14.22
C ASN A 231 8.02 9.39 -13.33
N CYS A 232 8.61 8.81 -12.29
CA CYS A 232 7.96 7.76 -11.49
C CYS A 232 7.66 8.16 -10.04
N GLN A 233 8.11 9.32 -9.58
CA GLN A 233 7.95 9.81 -8.20
C GLN A 233 8.51 8.86 -7.15
N CYS A 234 9.49 8.03 -7.53
CA CYS A 234 10.30 7.25 -6.59
C CYS A 234 11.54 8.04 -6.20
N THR A 235 12.01 7.83 -4.99
CA THR A 235 13.29 8.35 -4.51
C THR A 235 14.43 7.91 -5.44
N MET A 236 15.21 8.87 -5.90
CA MET A 236 16.31 8.70 -6.83
C MET A 236 17.57 8.35 -6.07
N ILE A 237 18.05 7.14 -6.34
CA ILE A 237 19.41 6.72 -6.00
C ILE A 237 20.30 6.85 -7.25
N PRO A 238 21.59 7.17 -7.11
CA PRO A 238 22.54 7.15 -8.21
C PRO A 238 22.41 5.85 -9.02
N PRO A 239 22.55 5.87 -10.36
CA PRO A 239 22.76 7.04 -11.18
C PRO A 239 21.48 7.85 -11.43
N ILE A 240 21.59 9.19 -11.39
CA ILE A 240 20.49 10.14 -11.58
C ILE A 240 20.71 10.86 -12.91
N HIS A 241 19.76 10.77 -13.83
CA HIS A 241 19.87 11.35 -15.17
C HIS A 241 19.14 12.69 -15.23
N ILE A 242 19.58 13.57 -16.13
CA ILE A 242 18.96 14.87 -16.36
C ILE A 242 18.47 14.95 -17.80
N CYS A 243 17.24 15.42 -17.99
CA CYS A 243 16.81 15.84 -19.32
C CYS A 243 17.49 17.17 -19.74
N PRO A 244 17.46 17.55 -21.02
CA PRO A 244 18.07 18.80 -21.50
C PRO A 244 17.57 20.08 -20.81
N ASN A 245 16.37 20.03 -20.20
CA ASN A 245 15.77 21.17 -19.48
C ASN A 245 16.01 21.11 -17.96
N GLY A 246 16.86 20.20 -17.45
CA GLY A 246 17.26 20.19 -16.04
C GLY A 246 16.43 19.29 -15.10
N HIS A 247 15.42 18.56 -15.58
CA HIS A 247 14.62 17.68 -14.74
C HIS A 247 15.32 16.35 -14.48
N ASN A 248 15.37 15.95 -13.21
CA ASN A 248 16.02 14.73 -12.76
C ASN A 248 15.11 13.49 -12.86
N VAL A 249 15.68 12.37 -13.28
CA VAL A 249 15.01 11.07 -13.37
C VAL A 249 15.89 9.95 -12.83
N CYS A 250 15.27 8.92 -12.24
CA CYS A 250 15.98 7.74 -11.77
C CYS A 250 16.50 6.87 -12.94
N TYR A 251 17.43 5.97 -12.64
CA TYR A 251 17.98 5.03 -13.62
C TYR A 251 16.92 4.21 -14.37
N ASN A 252 15.83 3.82 -13.71
CA ASN A 252 14.76 3.03 -14.32
C ASN A 252 13.93 3.83 -15.33
N CYS A 253 13.93 5.16 -15.21
CA CYS A 253 13.22 6.06 -16.10
C CYS A 253 14.14 6.72 -17.14
N ARG A 254 15.42 6.37 -17.20
CA ARG A 254 16.41 7.02 -18.09
C ARG A 254 16.14 6.84 -19.58
N ILE A 255 15.40 5.81 -19.97
CA ILE A 255 15.06 5.51 -21.35
C ILE A 255 13.68 6.11 -21.64
N GLY A 256 13.62 7.04 -22.59
CA GLY A 256 12.38 7.70 -23.02
C GLY A 256 12.44 9.21 -22.82
N ALA A 257 11.27 9.84 -22.66
CA ALA A 257 11.14 11.28 -22.50
C ALA A 257 10.83 11.68 -21.05
N CYS A 258 11.22 12.90 -20.68
CA CYS A 258 10.85 13.52 -19.42
C CYS A 258 9.34 13.75 -19.35
N SER A 259 8.71 13.38 -18.24
CA SER A 259 7.27 13.53 -17.99
C SER A 259 6.81 14.99 -17.89
N VAL A 260 7.73 15.91 -17.59
CA VAL A 260 7.44 17.35 -17.37
C VAL A 260 7.59 18.15 -18.66
N CYS A 261 8.66 17.91 -19.43
CA CYS A 261 9.00 18.73 -20.59
C CYS A 261 9.00 17.97 -21.92
N HIS A 262 8.75 16.65 -21.90
CA HIS A 262 8.67 15.79 -23.07
C HIS A 262 9.92 15.73 -23.96
N ARG A 263 11.08 16.21 -23.46
CA ARG A 263 12.38 16.05 -24.11
C ARG A 263 12.95 14.68 -23.80
N ASP A 264 13.60 14.09 -24.79
CA ASP A 264 14.30 12.82 -24.62
C ASP A 264 15.37 12.96 -23.53
N ILE A 265 15.38 11.98 -22.65
CA ILE A 265 16.37 11.88 -21.59
C ILE A 265 17.67 11.42 -22.24
N THR A 266 18.73 12.14 -21.94
CA THR A 266 20.07 11.85 -22.45
C THR A 266 20.85 11.03 -21.43
N GLU A 267 22.01 10.51 -21.81
CA GLU A 267 22.95 9.84 -20.89
C GLU A 267 23.63 10.82 -19.90
N VAL A 268 23.30 12.12 -19.94
CA VAL A 268 23.83 13.12 -19.01
C VAL A 268 23.27 12.87 -17.60
N ARG A 269 24.18 12.89 -16.61
CA ARG A 269 23.88 12.60 -15.20
C ARG A 269 24.07 13.80 -14.29
N ASN A 270 23.28 13.87 -13.22
CA ASN A 270 23.41 14.87 -12.17
C ASN A 270 24.38 14.39 -11.09
N ILE A 271 25.68 14.52 -11.35
CA ILE A 271 26.70 14.04 -10.41
C ILE A 271 26.58 14.73 -9.04
N SER A 272 26.26 16.03 -9.00
CA SER A 272 26.06 16.76 -7.75
C SER A 272 24.90 16.20 -6.93
N LEU A 273 23.74 15.93 -7.57
CA LEU A 273 22.60 15.31 -6.89
C LEU A 273 22.86 13.84 -6.54
N GLU A 274 23.68 13.13 -7.32
CA GLU A 274 24.14 11.79 -6.97
C GLU A 274 25.00 11.81 -5.69
N ASP A 275 25.96 12.72 -5.59
CA ASP A 275 26.84 12.85 -4.42
C ASP A 275 26.07 13.27 -3.18
N TYR A 276 25.09 14.15 -3.34
CA TYR A 276 24.16 14.51 -2.27
C TYR A 276 23.27 13.31 -1.86
N SER A 277 22.71 12.58 -2.82
CA SER A 277 21.91 11.38 -2.54
C SER A 277 22.69 10.35 -1.71
N LYS A 278 24.00 10.21 -1.92
CA LYS A 278 24.85 9.28 -1.16
C LYS A 278 24.97 9.62 0.32
N THR A 279 24.76 10.87 0.74
CA THR A 279 24.85 11.27 2.15
C THR A 279 23.57 10.98 2.93
N LEU A 280 22.48 10.63 2.25
CA LEU A 280 21.18 10.40 2.86
C LEU A 280 20.87 8.92 3.06
N LYS A 281 19.89 8.67 3.94
CA LYS A 281 19.22 7.38 4.03
C LYS A 281 18.05 7.33 3.06
N HIS A 282 17.83 6.16 2.48
CA HIS A 282 16.82 5.93 1.45
C HIS A 282 15.79 4.93 1.95
N PRO A 283 14.48 5.23 1.86
CA PRO A 283 13.45 4.23 2.05
C PRO A 283 13.51 3.20 0.91
N CYS A 284 13.20 1.95 1.21
CA CYS A 284 13.07 0.91 0.21
C CYS A 284 12.03 1.29 -0.86
N ARG A 285 12.31 1.03 -2.14
CA ARG A 285 11.31 1.20 -3.22
C ARG A 285 10.02 0.40 -3.03
N TYR A 286 10.04 -0.61 -2.15
CA TYR A 286 8.89 -1.42 -1.78
C TYR A 286 8.18 -0.93 -0.50
N GLU A 287 8.48 0.29 -0.05
CA GLU A 287 7.77 0.99 1.03
C GLU A 287 6.25 1.07 0.79
N PRO A 288 5.74 1.36 -0.43
CA PRO A 288 4.31 1.29 -0.71
C PRO A 288 3.70 -0.11 -0.54
N GLN A 289 4.53 -1.16 -0.58
CA GLN A 289 4.12 -2.54 -0.31
C GLN A 289 4.25 -2.92 1.16
N GLY A 290 4.76 -2.03 2.03
CA GLY A 290 4.88 -2.24 3.47
C GLY A 290 6.31 -2.51 3.96
N CYS A 291 7.33 -2.30 3.12
CA CYS A 291 8.71 -2.35 3.59
C CYS A 291 9.06 -1.09 4.39
N THR A 292 9.36 -1.24 5.68
CA THR A 292 9.75 -0.13 6.56
C THR A 292 11.26 0.11 6.60
N GLU A 293 12.04 -0.63 5.82
CA GLU A 293 13.50 -0.54 5.83
C GLU A 293 13.97 0.77 5.19
N VAL A 294 14.86 1.45 5.91
CA VAL A 294 15.51 2.69 5.51
C VAL A 294 17.01 2.46 5.60
N CYS A 295 17.70 2.45 4.46
CA CYS A 295 19.10 2.04 4.38
C CYS A 295 19.99 3.16 3.85
N ASN A 296 21.28 3.10 4.13
CA ASN A 296 22.26 3.98 3.48
C ASN A 296 22.40 3.61 1.99
N TYR A 297 22.94 4.52 1.17
CA TYR A 297 23.14 4.30 -0.28
C TYR A 297 23.84 2.97 -0.64
N ASN A 298 24.83 2.55 0.14
CA ASN A 298 25.59 1.31 -0.13
C ASN A 298 24.79 0.02 0.13
N GLU A 299 23.72 0.12 0.92
CA GLU A 299 22.94 -1.02 1.41
C GLU A 299 21.58 -1.10 0.73
N ILE A 300 20.97 0.03 0.37
CA ILE A 300 19.61 0.08 -0.16
C ILE A 300 19.41 -0.82 -1.38
N ARG A 301 20.36 -0.83 -2.32
CA ARG A 301 20.28 -1.71 -3.50
C ARG A 301 20.34 -3.18 -3.12
N LYS A 302 21.20 -3.55 -2.17
CA LYS A 302 21.30 -4.94 -1.68
C LYS A 302 20.00 -5.35 -0.98
N HIS A 303 19.44 -4.45 -0.19
CA HIS A 303 18.14 -4.63 0.45
C HIS A 303 17.04 -4.83 -0.60
N GLU A 304 16.87 -3.94 -1.57
CA GLU A 304 15.81 -4.04 -2.58
C GLU A 304 15.93 -5.33 -3.42
N LEU A 305 17.15 -5.76 -3.71
CA LEU A 305 17.45 -7.04 -4.35
C LEU A 305 17.03 -8.26 -3.52
N GLN A 306 16.77 -8.13 -2.23
CA GLN A 306 16.39 -9.25 -1.35
C GLN A 306 15.09 -8.99 -0.58
N CYS A 307 14.49 -7.81 -0.75
CA CYS A 307 13.30 -7.37 -0.05
C CYS A 307 12.13 -8.36 -0.22
N SER A 308 11.54 -8.79 0.88
CA SER A 308 10.39 -9.69 0.92
C SER A 308 9.09 -9.05 0.40
N TYR A 309 9.05 -7.72 0.34
CA TYR A 309 7.91 -6.93 -0.13
C TYR A 309 7.90 -6.70 -1.65
N CYS A 310 8.87 -7.26 -2.37
CA CYS A 310 8.86 -7.19 -3.83
C CYS A 310 7.61 -7.87 -4.42
N ILE A 311 7.20 -7.36 -5.60
CA ILE A 311 6.03 -7.84 -6.33
C ILE A 311 6.44 -8.89 -7.34
N TYR A 312 5.64 -9.94 -7.42
CA TYR A 312 5.74 -11.01 -8.40
C TYR A 312 4.60 -10.93 -9.40
N LYS A 313 4.91 -11.17 -10.67
CA LYS A 313 3.96 -11.21 -11.77
C LYS A 313 3.63 -12.65 -12.15
N CYS A 314 2.34 -12.94 -12.32
CA CYS A 314 1.90 -14.22 -12.84
C CYS A 314 2.17 -14.29 -14.36
N GLU A 315 2.82 -15.36 -14.83
CA GLU A 315 3.06 -15.58 -16.26
C GLU A 315 1.88 -16.27 -16.97
N LEU A 316 0.85 -16.67 -16.21
CA LEU A 316 -0.34 -17.34 -16.73
C LEU A 316 -1.54 -16.39 -16.88
N CYS A 317 -1.52 -15.22 -16.24
CA CYS A 317 -2.58 -14.21 -16.31
C CYS A 317 -2.07 -12.80 -15.96
N ILE A 318 -2.97 -11.86 -15.70
CA ILE A 318 -2.64 -10.44 -15.42
C ILE A 318 -2.32 -10.15 -13.94
N PHE A 319 -2.36 -11.15 -13.06
CA PHE A 319 -2.20 -10.95 -11.61
C PHE A 319 -0.77 -10.54 -11.25
N GLU A 320 -0.64 -9.57 -10.34
CA GLU A 320 0.62 -9.14 -9.72
C GLU A 320 0.40 -8.97 -8.20
N GLY A 321 1.33 -9.43 -7.37
CA GLY A 321 1.19 -9.34 -5.91
C GLY A 321 2.42 -9.80 -5.13
N LYS A 322 2.35 -9.76 -3.79
CA LYS A 322 3.45 -10.23 -2.93
C LYS A 322 3.58 -11.76 -2.99
N LEU A 323 4.67 -12.30 -2.43
CA LEU A 323 4.93 -13.74 -2.41
C LEU A 323 3.76 -14.56 -1.82
N HIS A 324 3.15 -14.08 -0.73
CA HIS A 324 2.00 -14.75 -0.12
C HIS A 324 0.77 -14.71 -1.05
N ASP A 325 0.47 -13.53 -1.60
CA ASP A 325 -0.72 -13.30 -2.42
C ASP A 325 -0.64 -14.09 -3.73
N ILE A 326 0.53 -14.12 -4.38
CA ILE A 326 0.73 -14.91 -5.60
C ILE A 326 0.66 -16.42 -5.33
N GLY A 327 1.11 -16.87 -4.15
CA GLY A 327 0.93 -18.25 -3.71
C GLY A 327 -0.55 -18.63 -3.54
N THR A 328 -1.34 -17.76 -2.92
CA THR A 328 -2.79 -17.94 -2.81
C THR A 328 -3.48 -17.88 -4.18
N HIS A 329 -3.07 -16.94 -5.03
CA HIS A 329 -3.54 -16.81 -6.39
C HIS A 329 -3.37 -18.10 -7.20
N PHE A 330 -2.19 -18.73 -7.19
CA PHE A 330 -2.00 -19.99 -7.94
C PHE A 330 -2.91 -21.11 -7.43
N ARG A 331 -3.14 -21.20 -6.11
CA ARG A 331 -4.04 -22.22 -5.54
C ARG A 331 -5.49 -22.06 -5.97
N ILE A 332 -5.95 -20.83 -6.16
CA ILE A 332 -7.37 -20.51 -6.46
C ILE A 332 -7.61 -20.43 -7.97
N VAL A 333 -6.77 -19.69 -8.69
CA VAL A 333 -6.98 -19.34 -10.11
C VAL A 333 -6.30 -20.35 -11.04
N HIS A 334 -5.22 -20.99 -10.59
CA HIS A 334 -4.45 -21.95 -11.39
C HIS A 334 -4.29 -23.32 -10.68
N PRO A 335 -5.37 -23.93 -10.16
CA PRO A 335 -5.30 -25.10 -9.29
C PRO A 335 -4.68 -26.34 -9.95
N SER A 336 -4.72 -26.43 -11.28
CA SER A 336 -4.10 -27.51 -12.04
C SER A 336 -2.59 -27.37 -12.22
N THR A 337 -2.01 -26.21 -11.87
CA THR A 337 -0.57 -25.96 -12.02
C THR A 337 0.18 -26.55 -10.83
N LYS A 338 1.13 -27.44 -11.11
CA LYS A 338 1.98 -28.03 -10.05
C LYS A 338 2.91 -26.96 -9.49
N ILE A 339 3.00 -26.89 -8.16
CA ILE A 339 3.89 -25.99 -7.43
C ILE A 339 4.90 -26.82 -6.65
N TYR A 340 6.18 -26.51 -6.82
CA TYR A 340 7.30 -27.09 -6.07
C TYR A 340 7.89 -26.05 -5.13
N ASP A 341 8.36 -26.46 -3.96
CA ASP A 341 9.04 -25.61 -2.96
C ASP A 341 10.58 -25.75 -2.98
N THR A 342 11.08 -26.86 -3.50
CA THR A 342 12.51 -27.08 -3.76
C THR A 342 12.96 -26.40 -5.06
N MET A 343 14.23 -25.96 -5.11
CA MET A 343 14.85 -25.40 -6.32
C MET A 343 15.77 -26.39 -7.04
N SER A 344 15.93 -27.61 -6.52
CA SER A 344 16.92 -28.57 -7.02
C SER A 344 16.29 -29.93 -7.30
N GLY A 345 16.78 -30.58 -8.37
CA GLY A 345 16.41 -31.95 -8.71
C GLY A 345 15.00 -32.12 -9.29
N ILE A 346 14.33 -31.04 -9.73
CA ILE A 346 12.96 -31.13 -10.25
C ILE A 346 12.99 -31.69 -11.67
N HIS A 347 12.21 -32.73 -11.95
CA HIS A 347 12.13 -33.30 -13.30
C HIS A 347 11.61 -32.29 -14.33
N PHE A 348 12.45 -31.98 -15.31
CA PHE A 348 12.17 -30.99 -16.35
C PHE A 348 12.13 -31.64 -17.75
N ARG A 349 11.19 -32.56 -17.91
CA ARG A 349 11.02 -33.41 -19.11
C ARG A 349 10.27 -32.65 -20.19
N LYS A 350 10.17 -33.20 -21.41
CA LYS A 350 9.31 -32.64 -22.48
C LYS A 350 7.88 -32.43 -21.98
N GLY A 351 7.31 -31.24 -22.22
CA GLY A 351 5.93 -30.89 -21.86
C GLY A 351 5.73 -30.53 -20.39
N SER A 352 6.81 -30.34 -19.63
CA SER A 352 6.73 -29.82 -18.27
C SER A 352 6.15 -28.41 -18.26
N ASN A 353 5.23 -28.16 -17.33
CA ASN A 353 4.63 -26.86 -17.04
C ASN A 353 4.33 -26.81 -15.54
N PHE A 354 5.11 -26.04 -14.78
CA PHE A 354 4.99 -25.97 -13.33
C PHE A 354 5.57 -24.66 -12.78
N ILE A 355 5.26 -24.38 -11.52
CA ILE A 355 5.78 -23.26 -10.75
C ILE A 355 6.77 -23.79 -9.70
N ILE A 356 7.87 -23.07 -9.48
CA ILE A 356 8.68 -23.20 -8.27
C ILE A 356 8.43 -21.96 -7.43
N MET A 357 8.10 -22.14 -6.14
CA MET A 357 7.81 -21.05 -5.22
C MET A 357 8.44 -21.33 -3.86
N ASN A 358 9.33 -20.46 -3.42
CA ASN A 358 9.87 -20.47 -2.08
C ASN A 358 10.31 -19.07 -1.63
N ARG A 359 11.09 -18.99 -0.54
CA ARG A 359 11.57 -17.72 0.02
C ARG A 359 12.47 -16.92 -0.94
N LEU A 360 13.15 -17.58 -1.88
CA LEU A 360 14.03 -16.92 -2.86
C LEU A 360 13.22 -16.32 -4.03
N GLY A 361 12.05 -16.88 -4.32
CA GLY A 361 11.07 -16.25 -5.19
C GLY A 361 10.20 -17.24 -5.95
N VAL A 362 9.62 -16.74 -7.06
CA VAL A 362 8.65 -17.45 -7.90
C VAL A 362 9.21 -17.62 -9.30
N PHE A 363 9.15 -18.85 -9.83
CA PHE A 363 9.65 -19.20 -11.15
C PHE A 363 8.60 -19.96 -11.94
N TYR A 364 8.35 -19.53 -13.17
CA TYR A 364 7.52 -20.24 -14.12
C TYR A 364 8.38 -21.09 -15.07
N CYS A 365 8.19 -22.41 -15.00
CA CYS A 365 9.05 -23.38 -15.66
C CYS A 365 8.26 -24.12 -16.75
N THR A 366 8.72 -24.01 -18.00
CA THR A 366 8.12 -24.67 -19.15
C THR A 366 9.18 -25.36 -20.02
N SER A 367 8.82 -26.51 -20.58
CA SER A 367 9.61 -27.14 -21.62
C SER A 367 8.73 -27.38 -22.85
N SER A 368 9.28 -27.04 -24.01
CA SER A 368 8.64 -27.29 -25.29
C SER A 368 9.56 -28.15 -26.14
N ALA A 369 8.98 -28.97 -27.00
CA ALA A 369 9.79 -29.74 -27.92
C ALA A 369 9.10 -29.85 -29.28
N THR A 370 9.90 -29.64 -30.31
CA THR A 370 9.53 -29.76 -31.72
C THR A 370 10.14 -31.04 -32.29
N ASP A 371 10.00 -31.27 -33.59
CA ASP A 371 10.66 -32.40 -34.27
C ASP A 371 12.19 -32.25 -34.35
N PHE A 372 12.72 -31.05 -34.11
CA PHE A 372 14.15 -30.74 -34.29
C PHE A 372 14.91 -30.51 -32.98
N HIS A 373 14.23 -30.00 -31.96
CA HIS A 373 14.87 -29.62 -30.71
C HIS A 373 13.93 -29.68 -29.51
N ILE A 374 14.53 -29.72 -28.32
CA ILE A 374 13.89 -29.41 -27.04
C ILE A 374 14.38 -28.04 -26.55
N GLU A 375 13.48 -27.26 -25.96
CA GLU A 375 13.79 -26.00 -25.31
C GLU A 375 13.28 -26.03 -23.87
N TRP A 376 14.18 -25.69 -22.94
CA TRP A 376 13.85 -25.46 -21.54
C TRP A 376 13.82 -23.96 -21.29
N LYS A 377 12.75 -23.50 -20.64
CA LYS A 377 12.53 -22.09 -20.33
C LYS A 377 12.10 -21.93 -18.87
N VAL A 378 12.81 -21.09 -18.14
CA VAL A 378 12.47 -20.68 -16.77
C VAL A 378 12.30 -19.17 -16.78
N ILE A 379 11.19 -18.66 -16.27
CA ILE A 379 10.94 -17.22 -16.12
C ILE A 379 10.96 -16.91 -14.63
N TYR A 380 11.82 -15.99 -14.21
CA TYR A 380 11.74 -15.42 -12.88
C TYR A 380 10.61 -14.39 -12.85
N CYS A 381 9.62 -14.61 -12.00
CA CYS A 381 8.42 -13.79 -11.94
C CYS A 381 8.60 -12.50 -11.11
N GLY A 382 9.78 -12.28 -10.53
CA GLY A 382 10.05 -11.13 -9.67
C GLY A 382 10.85 -10.02 -10.36
N PRO A 383 11.49 -9.14 -9.57
CA PRO A 383 12.29 -8.02 -10.08
C PRO A 383 13.49 -8.50 -10.91
N LYS A 384 13.67 -7.92 -12.10
CA LYS A 384 14.75 -8.29 -13.04
C LYS A 384 16.16 -8.04 -12.53
N GLU A 385 16.30 -7.25 -11.47
CA GLU A 385 17.58 -6.97 -10.87
C GLU A 385 18.11 -8.18 -10.09
N ARG A 386 17.28 -9.19 -9.77
CA ARG A 386 17.72 -10.42 -9.09
C ARG A 386 18.27 -11.45 -10.07
N PHE A 387 19.42 -12.01 -9.74
CA PHE A 387 20.15 -12.96 -10.57
C PHE A 387 20.07 -14.37 -9.98
N PHE A 388 19.79 -15.34 -10.84
CA PHE A 388 19.82 -16.75 -10.50
C PHE A 388 20.66 -17.50 -11.54
N SER A 389 21.26 -18.60 -11.13
CA SER A 389 21.80 -19.59 -12.05
C SER A 389 20.76 -20.68 -12.23
N CYS A 390 20.30 -20.88 -13.46
CA CYS A 390 19.39 -21.96 -13.82
C CYS A 390 20.15 -22.98 -14.66
N ASP A 391 20.20 -24.23 -14.22
CA ASP A 391 20.85 -25.31 -14.95
C ASP A 391 19.97 -26.53 -15.12
N VAL A 392 20.14 -27.21 -16.25
CA VAL A 392 19.52 -28.49 -16.53
C VAL A 392 20.60 -29.56 -16.57
N LYS A 393 20.50 -30.52 -15.65
CA LYS A 393 21.37 -31.70 -15.59
C LYS A 393 20.63 -32.89 -16.16
N ILE A 394 21.29 -33.64 -17.04
CA ILE A 394 20.75 -34.92 -17.54
C ILE A 394 21.64 -36.04 -17.00
N THR A 395 21.08 -36.83 -16.09
CA THR A 395 21.73 -38.00 -15.54
C THR A 395 21.42 -39.24 -16.37
N GLY A 396 22.38 -40.15 -16.46
CA GLY A 396 22.18 -41.46 -17.07
C GLY A 396 21.30 -42.38 -16.22
N LYS A 397 20.93 -43.55 -16.79
CA LYS A 397 20.20 -44.60 -16.06
C LYS A 397 20.97 -45.18 -14.86
N LYS A 398 22.30 -45.03 -14.82
CA LYS A 398 23.15 -45.51 -13.72
C LYS A 398 23.40 -44.37 -12.72
N PRO A 399 23.30 -44.61 -11.40
CA PRO A 399 23.66 -43.60 -10.41
C PRO A 399 25.11 -43.15 -10.62
N ASN A 400 25.36 -41.85 -10.57
CA ASN A 400 26.67 -41.17 -10.75
C ASN A 400 27.21 -40.99 -12.18
N GLN A 401 26.41 -41.23 -13.24
CA GLN A 401 26.79 -40.81 -14.59
C GLN A 401 26.13 -39.46 -14.93
N GLN A 402 26.74 -38.34 -14.52
CA GLN A 402 26.35 -37.01 -15.02
C GLN A 402 26.83 -36.90 -16.47
N LEU A 403 25.92 -36.94 -17.43
CA LEU A 403 26.29 -37.05 -18.84
C LEU A 403 26.30 -35.68 -19.53
N LYS A 404 25.38 -34.79 -19.17
CA LYS A 404 25.32 -33.42 -19.70
C LYS A 404 24.81 -32.42 -18.67
N HIS A 405 25.30 -31.20 -18.78
CA HIS A 405 24.95 -30.06 -17.94
C HIS A 405 24.79 -28.84 -18.84
N TYR A 406 23.62 -28.22 -18.81
CA TYR A 406 23.29 -27.06 -19.63
C TYR A 406 22.95 -25.89 -18.71
N PHE A 407 23.77 -24.84 -18.76
CA PHE A 407 23.46 -23.58 -18.07
C PHE A 407 22.55 -22.76 -18.96
N LEU A 408 21.35 -22.45 -18.49
CA LEU A 408 20.38 -21.68 -19.26
C LEU A 408 20.89 -20.25 -19.46
N LYS A 409 20.81 -19.76 -20.70
CA LYS A 409 21.19 -18.38 -21.02
C LYS A 409 20.11 -17.44 -20.53
N ARG A 410 20.52 -16.44 -19.76
CA ARG A 410 19.64 -15.40 -19.26
C ARG A 410 19.47 -14.27 -20.28
N ASP A 411 18.24 -13.83 -20.43
CA ASP A 411 17.80 -12.65 -21.17
C ASP A 411 16.69 -11.99 -20.35
N ASP A 412 17.04 -10.91 -19.63
CA ASP A 412 16.18 -10.26 -18.63
C ASP A 412 15.67 -11.25 -17.55
N ASN A 413 14.36 -11.43 -17.41
CA ASN A 413 13.76 -12.41 -16.48
C ASN A 413 13.69 -13.84 -17.04
N VAL A 414 14.12 -14.07 -18.27
CA VAL A 414 13.97 -15.35 -18.96
C VAL A 414 15.30 -16.08 -19.04
N TYR A 415 15.33 -17.31 -18.56
CA TYR A 415 16.42 -18.26 -18.70
C TYR A 415 16.00 -19.32 -19.70
N LYS A 416 16.77 -19.50 -20.78
CA LYS A 416 16.44 -20.50 -21.80
C LYS A 416 17.65 -21.22 -22.36
N TRP A 417 17.45 -22.48 -22.74
CA TRP A 417 18.43 -23.23 -23.50
C TRP A 417 17.73 -24.17 -24.47
N ARG A 418 18.31 -24.29 -25.66
CA ARG A 418 17.78 -25.10 -26.75
C ARG A 418 18.81 -26.14 -27.17
N VAL A 419 18.40 -27.40 -27.28
CA VAL A 419 19.26 -28.51 -27.70
C VAL A 419 18.61 -29.28 -28.83
N LYS A 420 19.36 -29.52 -29.91
CA LYS A 420 18.89 -30.36 -31.02
C LYS A 420 18.79 -31.82 -30.58
N TRP A 421 17.82 -32.56 -31.11
CA TRP A 421 17.67 -33.98 -30.75
C TRP A 421 18.89 -34.82 -31.09
N ASP A 422 19.57 -34.53 -32.19
CA ASP A 422 20.75 -35.28 -32.61
C ASP A 422 21.93 -35.08 -31.67
N GLU A 423 22.04 -33.91 -31.02
CA GLU A 423 23.07 -33.66 -30.00
C GLU A 423 22.85 -34.53 -28.75
N LEU A 424 21.59 -34.68 -28.32
CA LEU A 424 21.22 -35.56 -27.20
C LEU A 424 21.46 -37.04 -27.55
N LYS A 425 21.09 -37.45 -28.77
CA LYS A 425 21.34 -38.82 -29.28
C LYS A 425 22.83 -39.13 -29.34
N ASN A 426 23.64 -38.24 -29.94
CA ASN A 426 25.09 -38.40 -30.05
C ASN A 426 25.77 -38.48 -28.67
N SER A 427 25.18 -37.84 -27.67
CA SER A 427 25.67 -37.84 -26.29
C SER A 427 25.10 -38.99 -25.44
N ASN A 428 24.30 -39.91 -26.02
CA ASN A 428 23.65 -41.02 -25.34
C ASN A 428 22.81 -40.62 -24.10
N VAL A 429 22.24 -39.41 -24.11
CA VAL A 429 21.37 -38.91 -23.03
C VAL A 429 19.90 -38.92 -23.45
N LYS A 430 19.01 -39.03 -22.47
CA LYS A 430 17.56 -38.94 -22.69
C LYS A 430 16.98 -37.80 -21.87
N GLU A 431 16.24 -36.92 -22.52
CA GLU A 431 15.59 -35.73 -21.97
C GLU A 431 14.65 -36.05 -20.80
N LYS A 432 14.06 -37.25 -20.77
CA LYS A 432 13.20 -37.67 -19.65
C LYS A 432 13.92 -37.74 -18.29
N TYR A 433 15.26 -37.76 -18.28
CA TYR A 433 16.08 -37.71 -17.07
C TYR A 433 16.61 -36.30 -16.77
N ALA A 434 16.17 -35.28 -17.52
CA ALA A 434 16.52 -33.90 -17.23
C ALA A 434 15.94 -33.46 -15.88
N THR A 435 16.77 -32.83 -15.06
CA THR A 435 16.39 -32.16 -13.82
C THR A 435 16.82 -30.70 -13.86
N LEU A 436 15.95 -29.82 -13.39
CA LEU A 436 16.20 -28.40 -13.20
C LEU A 436 16.80 -28.16 -11.82
N ASN A 437 17.84 -27.33 -11.77
CA ASN A 437 18.35 -26.74 -10.56
C ASN A 437 18.40 -25.21 -10.73
N ILE A 438 18.01 -24.50 -9.68
CA ILE A 438 18.12 -23.05 -9.59
C ILE A 438 18.92 -22.73 -8.33
N SER A 439 19.93 -21.89 -8.46
CA SER A 439 20.69 -21.36 -7.32
C SER A 439 20.73 -19.83 -7.36
N SER A 440 20.71 -19.21 -6.18
CA SER A 440 21.07 -17.79 -6.06
C SER A 440 22.59 -17.65 -6.11
N TYR A 441 23.07 -16.52 -6.63
CA TYR A 441 24.49 -16.15 -6.57
C TYR A 441 24.88 -15.60 -5.19
#